data_AF-M5EVH1-F1
#
_entry.id   AF-M5EVH1-F1
#
_cell.length_a   1.000
_cell.length_b   1.000
_cell.length_c   1.000
_cell.angle_alpha   90.00
_cell.angle_beta   90.00
_cell.angle_gamma   90.00
#
_symmetry.space_group_name_H-M   'P 1'
#
loop_
_entity.id
_entity.type
_entity.pdbx_description
1 polymer ?
#
loop_
_entity_poly.entity_id
_entity_poly.type
_entity_poly.pdbx_seq_one_letter_code
_entity_poly.pdbx_strand_id
1 'polypeptide(L)'
;MARLVPVSLAPKDGLSLINASAVSTGSGALAVADVLSALAQQQQAGALTMEALRANRTILDPRLQAARPAAGHQQAAKGLRDLLASDEKQTPTTLQDPLSIRCMPSIHGALIEAIGQAKCAVEIELNAAADNPLVLGDDGMVLSTGNFHTASLALAFETLGLAIAQCAAASAARFIQLTGSTRNGLPKYLSPVGGASAGFVPLQKTVAAILASIRHKANPVMLDFLPVSEGVEDHATQTPLAVSKCAEMIVLWRRLIAFELMAAAQAVDLREGLTLAPATGVIHAAVRAHVSSLREDRPLGADAEPLYAALASGAWRA
;
A
#
# COMPACT_ATOMS: atom_id res chain seq x y z
N MET A 1 33.46 -15.74 -7.49
CA MET A 1 33.14 -15.53 -8.93
C MET A 1 32.75 -16.85 -9.56
N ALA A 2 31.67 -16.87 -10.35
CA ALA A 2 31.02 -18.10 -10.83
C ALA A 2 31.79 -18.91 -11.91
N ARG A 3 33.01 -18.51 -12.33
CA ARG A 3 33.87 -19.22 -13.32
C ARG A 3 33.13 -19.63 -14.62
N LEU A 4 32.24 -18.78 -15.13
CA LEU A 4 31.53 -19.00 -16.39
C LEU A 4 32.37 -18.53 -17.59
N VAL A 5 32.29 -19.24 -18.71
CA VAL A 5 32.91 -18.87 -19.99
C VAL A 5 31.95 -17.93 -20.75
N PRO A 6 32.43 -16.83 -21.37
CA PRO A 6 31.58 -15.94 -22.16
C PRO A 6 30.89 -16.65 -23.33
N VAL A 7 29.63 -16.28 -23.60
CA VAL A 7 28.83 -16.83 -24.71
C VAL A 7 29.10 -16.03 -25.99
N SER A 8 29.22 -16.71 -27.13
CA SER A 8 29.24 -16.09 -28.45
C SER A 8 27.83 -16.02 -29.03
N LEU A 9 27.41 -14.85 -29.50
CA LEU A 9 26.06 -14.61 -30.02
C LEU A 9 25.95 -15.07 -31.49
N ALA A 10 24.87 -15.77 -31.79
CA ALA A 10 24.43 -16.16 -33.14
C ALA A 10 23.41 -15.14 -33.69
N PRO A 11 22.92 -15.32 -34.95
CA PRO A 11 21.85 -14.48 -35.48
C PRO A 11 20.64 -14.44 -34.53
N LYS A 12 20.05 -13.25 -34.37
CA LYS A 12 18.91 -12.93 -33.48
C LYS A 12 19.18 -12.98 -31.96
N ASP A 13 20.20 -13.68 -31.47
CA ASP A 13 20.47 -13.80 -30.02
C ASP A 13 20.52 -12.44 -29.30
N GLY A 14 21.22 -11.46 -29.88
CA GLY A 14 21.32 -10.12 -29.30
C GLY A 14 19.96 -9.44 -29.11
N LEU A 15 19.08 -9.56 -30.11
CA LEU A 15 17.73 -8.98 -30.06
C LEU A 15 16.85 -9.75 -29.08
N SER A 16 16.88 -11.08 -29.10
CA SER A 16 16.11 -11.92 -28.17
C SER A 16 16.50 -11.74 -26.71
N LEU A 17 17.74 -11.32 -26.43
CA LEU A 17 18.18 -11.00 -25.07
C LEU A 17 17.63 -9.67 -24.54
N ILE A 18 17.39 -8.68 -25.40
CA ILE A 18 17.04 -7.31 -24.99
C ILE A 18 15.59 -6.92 -25.29
N ASN A 19 14.97 -7.54 -26.30
CA ASN A 19 13.62 -7.23 -26.74
C ASN A 19 12.59 -7.97 -25.90
N ALA A 20 12.48 -7.58 -24.64
CA ALA A 20 11.62 -8.22 -23.65
C ALA A 20 11.09 -7.21 -22.64
N SER A 21 9.92 -7.49 -22.07
CA SER A 21 9.33 -6.71 -20.97
C SER A 21 9.90 -7.05 -19.58
N ALA A 22 10.98 -7.86 -19.52
CA ALA A 22 11.47 -8.50 -18.30
C ALA A 22 11.75 -7.54 -17.12
N VAL A 23 12.29 -6.35 -17.38
CA VAL A 23 12.56 -5.34 -16.32
C VAL A 23 11.26 -4.87 -15.69
N SER A 24 10.28 -4.48 -16.51
CA SER A 24 8.96 -4.02 -16.06
C SER A 24 8.20 -5.13 -15.35
N THR A 25 8.18 -6.33 -15.96
CA THR A 25 7.44 -7.48 -15.46
C THR A 25 8.02 -8.02 -14.15
N GLY A 26 9.34 -8.15 -14.07
CA GLY A 26 10.02 -8.59 -12.84
C GLY A 26 9.85 -7.60 -11.69
N SER A 27 10.06 -6.30 -11.96
CA SER A 27 9.82 -5.24 -10.96
C SER A 27 8.35 -5.17 -10.55
N GLY A 28 7.44 -5.38 -11.51
CA GLY A 28 6.00 -5.42 -11.27
C GLY A 28 5.60 -6.58 -10.37
N ALA A 29 6.15 -7.77 -10.58
CA ALA A 29 5.91 -8.93 -9.72
C ALA A 29 6.31 -8.67 -8.26
N LEU A 30 7.48 -8.06 -8.04
CA LEU A 30 7.94 -7.67 -6.71
C LEU A 30 7.02 -6.61 -6.09
N ALA A 31 6.63 -5.59 -6.85
CA ALA A 31 5.71 -4.55 -6.38
C ALA A 31 4.32 -5.12 -6.01
N VAL A 32 3.82 -6.12 -6.74
CA VAL A 32 2.56 -6.83 -6.42
C VAL A 32 2.71 -7.60 -5.10
N ALA A 33 3.82 -8.30 -4.88
CA ALA A 33 4.07 -8.98 -3.61
C ALA A 33 4.16 -7.97 -2.44
N ASP A 34 4.84 -6.85 -2.66
CA ASP A 34 5.00 -5.80 -1.66
C ASP A 34 3.69 -5.12 -1.27
N VAL A 35 2.84 -4.79 -2.25
CA VAL A 35 1.55 -4.13 -1.99
C VAL A 35 0.55 -5.05 -1.31
N LEU A 36 0.59 -6.36 -1.57
CA LEU A 36 -0.22 -7.35 -0.85
C LEU A 36 0.11 -7.35 0.65
N SER A 37 1.41 -7.34 0.99
CA SER A 37 1.85 -7.20 2.39
C SER A 37 1.45 -5.85 2.97
N ALA A 38 1.62 -4.75 2.23
CA ALA A 38 1.26 -3.42 2.69
C ALA A 38 -0.25 -3.25 2.94
N LEU A 39 -1.11 -3.88 2.13
CA LEU A 39 -2.55 -3.92 2.35
C LEU A 39 -2.90 -4.61 3.67
N ALA A 40 -2.29 -5.76 3.96
CA ALA A 40 -2.50 -6.46 5.23
C ALA A 40 -2.09 -5.59 6.43
N GLN A 41 -0.90 -4.99 6.36
CA GLN A 41 -0.39 -4.05 7.36
C GLN A 41 -1.31 -2.83 7.53
N GLN A 42 -1.88 -2.31 6.44
CA GLN A 42 -2.84 -1.21 6.50
C GLN A 42 -4.14 -1.62 7.19
N GLN A 43 -4.65 -2.83 6.96
CA GLN A 43 -5.84 -3.33 7.66
C GLN A 43 -5.58 -3.47 9.16
N GLN A 44 -4.39 -3.91 9.56
CA GLN A 44 -3.97 -3.96 10.97
C GLN A 44 -3.92 -2.56 11.61
N ALA A 45 -3.31 -1.59 10.92
CA ALA A 45 -3.28 -0.19 11.37
C ALA A 45 -4.69 0.42 11.50
N GLY A 46 -5.55 0.15 10.52
CA GLY A 46 -6.94 0.60 10.51
C GLY A 46 -7.77 -0.03 11.63
N ALA A 47 -7.60 -1.33 11.88
CA ALA A 47 -8.27 -2.03 12.98
C ALA A 47 -7.84 -1.49 14.35
N LEU A 48 -6.53 -1.34 14.59
CA LEU A 48 -6.03 -0.75 15.84
C LEU A 48 -6.52 0.70 16.01
N THR A 49 -6.57 1.47 14.91
CA THR A 49 -7.16 2.81 14.92
C THR A 49 -8.64 2.79 15.30
N MET A 50 -9.43 1.84 14.78
CA MET A 50 -10.85 1.70 15.15
C MET A 50 -11.02 1.43 16.64
N GLU A 51 -10.18 0.59 17.25
CA GLU A 51 -10.23 0.34 18.70
C GLU A 51 -9.80 1.57 19.49
N ALA A 52 -8.69 2.21 19.10
CA ALA A 52 -8.17 3.43 19.70
C ALA A 52 -9.18 4.60 19.64
N LEU A 53 -10.06 4.62 18.64
CA LEU A 53 -11.08 5.66 18.51
C LEU A 53 -12.46 5.23 19.01
N ARG A 54 -12.62 3.97 19.48
CA ARG A 54 -13.93 3.36 19.78
C ARG A 54 -14.92 3.59 18.63
N ALA A 55 -14.45 3.31 17.41
CA ALA A 55 -15.19 3.54 16.18
C ALA A 55 -16.41 2.61 16.05
N ASN A 56 -17.40 3.06 15.28
CA ASN A 56 -18.59 2.30 14.94
C ASN A 56 -18.25 1.14 14.00
N ARG A 57 -18.26 -0.08 14.55
CA ARG A 57 -17.99 -1.32 13.80
C ARG A 57 -19.17 -1.79 12.94
N THR A 58 -20.37 -1.22 13.09
CA THR A 58 -21.54 -1.65 12.28
C THR A 58 -21.35 -1.38 10.79
N ILE A 59 -20.47 -0.45 10.43
CA ILE A 59 -20.05 -0.17 9.04
C ILE A 59 -19.47 -1.41 8.34
N LEU A 60 -19.04 -2.41 9.12
CA LEU A 60 -18.47 -3.65 8.63
C LEU A 60 -19.51 -4.77 8.47
N ASP A 61 -20.79 -4.56 8.81
CA ASP A 61 -21.83 -5.59 8.76
C ASP A 61 -21.92 -6.22 7.34
N PRO A 62 -21.88 -7.56 7.20
CA PRO A 62 -21.94 -8.23 5.90
C PRO A 62 -23.14 -7.82 5.04
N ARG A 63 -24.28 -7.51 5.65
CA ARG A 63 -25.50 -7.09 4.94
C ARG A 63 -25.33 -5.74 4.26
N LEU A 64 -24.60 -4.81 4.90
CA LEU A 64 -24.26 -3.52 4.27
C LEU A 64 -23.35 -3.73 3.06
N GLN A 65 -22.40 -4.66 3.17
CA GLN A 65 -21.49 -4.96 2.06
C GLN A 65 -22.20 -5.70 0.92
N ALA A 66 -23.20 -6.53 1.24
CA ALA A 66 -24.04 -7.20 0.25
C ALA A 66 -24.97 -6.22 -0.48
N ALA A 67 -25.45 -5.17 0.21
CA ALA A 67 -26.31 -4.15 -0.39
C ALA A 67 -25.61 -3.32 -1.48
N ARG A 68 -24.26 -3.27 -1.49
CA ARG A 68 -23.48 -2.66 -2.57
C ARG A 68 -22.28 -3.55 -2.94
N PRO A 69 -22.41 -4.41 -3.96
CA PRO A 69 -21.37 -5.36 -4.37
C PRO A 69 -20.25 -4.68 -5.19
N ALA A 70 -19.63 -3.63 -4.64
CA ALA A 70 -18.45 -3.03 -5.22
C ALA A 70 -17.25 -4.00 -5.10
N ALA A 71 -16.36 -4.00 -6.10
CA ALA A 71 -15.21 -4.89 -6.15
C ALA A 71 -14.32 -4.79 -4.89
N GLY A 72 -13.92 -5.95 -4.34
CA GLY A 72 -13.10 -6.07 -3.13
C GLY A 72 -13.74 -5.59 -1.82
N HIS A 73 -14.90 -4.94 -1.85
CA HIS A 73 -15.53 -4.27 -0.70
C HIS A 73 -15.84 -5.24 0.45
N GLN A 74 -16.46 -6.38 0.10
CA GLN A 74 -16.80 -7.43 1.06
C GLN A 74 -15.55 -8.07 1.68
N GLN A 75 -14.50 -8.28 0.87
CA GLN A 75 -13.23 -8.85 1.31
C GLN A 75 -12.52 -7.91 2.29
N ALA A 76 -12.47 -6.61 1.98
CA ALA A 76 -11.90 -5.60 2.86
C ALA A 76 -12.66 -5.50 4.20
N ALA A 77 -13.99 -5.47 4.16
CA ALA A 77 -14.82 -5.46 5.37
C ALA A 77 -14.60 -6.73 6.20
N LYS A 78 -14.49 -7.90 5.55
CA LYS A 78 -14.22 -9.17 6.24
C LYS A 78 -12.89 -9.13 6.97
N GLY A 79 -11.80 -8.71 6.31
CA GLY A 79 -10.49 -8.62 6.96
C GLY A 79 -10.50 -7.74 8.21
N LEU A 80 -11.15 -6.58 8.13
CA LEU A 80 -11.33 -5.71 9.30
C LEU A 80 -12.20 -6.34 10.40
N ARG A 81 -13.29 -7.04 10.05
CA ARG A 81 -14.12 -7.75 11.05
C ARG A 81 -13.34 -8.83 11.76
N ASP A 82 -12.56 -9.62 11.03
CA ASP A 82 -11.79 -10.73 11.58
C ASP A 82 -10.74 -10.20 12.57
N LEU A 83 -10.06 -9.09 12.25
CA LEU A 83 -9.12 -8.41 13.15
C LEU A 83 -9.80 -7.81 14.39
N LEU A 84 -11.06 -7.38 14.27
CA LEU A 84 -11.83 -6.75 15.33
C LEU A 84 -12.76 -7.74 16.07
N ALA A 85 -12.64 -9.04 15.81
CA ALA A 85 -13.48 -10.06 16.42
C ALA A 85 -13.17 -10.14 17.93
N SER A 86 -14.17 -9.85 18.75
CA SER A 86 -14.08 -9.90 20.21
C SER A 86 -15.43 -10.32 20.79
N ASP A 87 -15.39 -11.01 21.93
CA ASP A 87 -16.59 -11.34 22.70
C ASP A 87 -17.19 -10.11 23.40
N GLU A 88 -16.37 -9.08 23.62
CA GLU A 88 -16.78 -7.85 24.27
C GLU A 88 -17.32 -6.83 23.24
N LYS A 89 -18.58 -6.41 23.42
CA LYS A 89 -19.20 -5.41 22.55
C LYS A 89 -18.75 -4.01 22.94
N GLN A 90 -17.91 -3.40 22.10
CA GLN A 90 -17.51 -2.02 22.28
C GLN A 90 -18.65 -1.06 21.88
N THR A 91 -19.07 -0.18 22.80
CA THR A 91 -20.02 0.90 22.49
C THR A 91 -19.29 2.00 21.72
N PRO A 92 -19.76 2.38 20.51
CA PRO A 92 -19.10 3.41 19.73
C PRO A 92 -19.26 4.79 20.37
N THR A 93 -18.23 5.63 20.26
CA THR A 93 -18.30 7.01 20.81
C THR A 93 -19.12 7.97 19.95
N THR A 94 -19.33 7.65 18.67
CA THR A 94 -20.12 8.47 17.75
C THR A 94 -21.01 7.61 16.86
N LEU A 95 -22.11 8.18 16.37
CA LEU A 95 -22.95 7.52 15.38
C LEU A 95 -22.26 7.43 14.01
N GLN A 96 -21.50 8.46 13.64
CA GLN A 96 -20.82 8.58 12.36
C GLN A 96 -19.35 8.97 12.54
N ASP A 97 -18.47 8.01 12.28
CA ASP A 97 -17.04 8.26 12.24
C ASP A 97 -16.62 9.06 10.99
N PRO A 98 -15.45 9.73 11.02
CA PRO A 98 -14.83 10.31 9.85
C PRO A 98 -14.74 9.33 8.66
N LEU A 99 -14.80 9.88 7.43
CA LEU A 99 -14.81 9.06 6.21
C LEU A 99 -13.56 8.18 6.05
N SER A 100 -12.41 8.60 6.57
CA SER A 100 -11.18 7.81 6.56
C SER A 100 -11.29 6.50 7.36
N ILE A 101 -12.29 6.38 8.23
CA ILE A 101 -12.65 5.17 8.99
C ILE A 101 -13.86 4.51 8.34
N ARG A 102 -14.95 5.27 8.17
CA ARG A 102 -16.24 4.74 7.67
C ARG A 102 -16.14 4.13 6.27
N CYS A 103 -15.27 4.68 5.42
CA CYS A 103 -15.09 4.23 4.03
C CYS A 103 -13.90 3.27 3.87
N MET A 104 -13.27 2.79 4.94
CA MET A 104 -12.15 1.83 4.81
C MET A 104 -12.52 0.60 3.99
N PRO A 105 -13.70 -0.04 4.16
CA PRO A 105 -14.08 -1.17 3.32
C PRO A 105 -14.08 -0.83 1.82
N SER A 106 -14.63 0.32 1.42
CA SER A 106 -14.67 0.70 0.00
C SER A 106 -13.32 1.12 -0.55
N ILE A 107 -12.50 1.83 0.25
CA ILE A 107 -11.16 2.30 -0.16
C ILE A 107 -10.22 1.10 -0.29
N HIS A 108 -10.17 0.22 0.71
CA HIS A 108 -9.34 -0.98 0.65
C HIS A 108 -9.86 -1.98 -0.38
N GLY A 109 -11.18 -2.05 -0.61
CA GLY A 109 -11.78 -2.87 -1.66
C GLY A 109 -11.33 -2.46 -3.07
N ALA A 110 -11.31 -1.16 -3.36
CA ALA A 110 -10.79 -0.65 -4.63
C ALA A 110 -9.30 -0.97 -4.81
N LEU A 111 -8.51 -0.95 -3.73
CA LEU A 111 -7.10 -1.38 -3.78
C LEU A 111 -6.97 -2.88 -4.05
N ILE A 112 -7.77 -3.73 -3.39
CA ILE A 112 -7.78 -5.18 -3.65
C ILE A 112 -8.03 -5.47 -5.14
N GLU A 113 -9.00 -4.78 -5.74
CA GLU A 113 -9.30 -4.91 -7.17
C GLU A 113 -8.12 -4.48 -8.04
N ALA A 114 -7.53 -3.31 -7.77
CA ALA A 114 -6.38 -2.82 -8.51
C ALA A 114 -5.14 -3.75 -8.40
N ILE A 115 -4.93 -4.36 -7.22
CA ILE A 115 -3.89 -5.37 -7.02
C ILE A 115 -4.18 -6.60 -7.89
N GLY A 116 -5.44 -7.06 -7.93
CA GLY A 116 -5.85 -8.18 -8.77
C GLY A 116 -5.57 -7.94 -10.26
N GLN A 117 -5.87 -6.74 -10.74
CA GLN A 117 -5.58 -6.33 -12.12
C GLN A 117 -4.08 -6.27 -12.42
N ALA A 118 -3.28 -5.67 -11.53
CA ALA A 118 -1.82 -5.64 -11.67
C ALA A 118 -1.21 -7.04 -11.65
N LYS A 119 -1.68 -7.91 -10.75
CA LYS A 119 -1.26 -9.31 -10.68
C LYS A 119 -1.56 -10.04 -11.99
N CYS A 120 -2.79 -9.93 -12.50
CA CYS A 120 -3.19 -10.56 -13.76
C CYS A 120 -2.32 -10.09 -14.94
N ALA A 121 -2.08 -8.78 -15.05
CA ALA A 121 -1.23 -8.22 -16.10
C ALA A 121 0.22 -8.73 -16.01
N VAL A 122 0.78 -8.82 -14.80
CA VAL A 122 2.12 -9.38 -14.58
C VAL A 122 2.17 -10.87 -14.92
N GLU A 123 1.16 -11.66 -14.52
CA GLU A 123 1.11 -13.10 -14.80
C GLU A 123 1.03 -13.39 -16.30
N ILE A 124 0.29 -12.58 -17.07
CA ILE A 124 0.26 -12.69 -18.54
C ILE A 124 1.65 -12.42 -19.10
N GLU A 125 2.28 -11.31 -18.74
CA GLU A 125 3.59 -10.90 -19.26
C GLU A 125 4.72 -11.88 -18.89
N LEU A 126 4.69 -12.44 -17.67
CA LEU A 126 5.66 -13.46 -17.24
C LEU A 126 5.60 -14.73 -18.09
N ASN A 127 4.44 -15.04 -18.66
CA ASN A 127 4.19 -16.25 -19.42
C ASN A 127 4.03 -15.97 -20.94
N ALA A 128 4.39 -14.77 -21.40
CA ALA A 128 4.23 -14.35 -22.78
C ALA A 128 5.53 -14.43 -23.60
N ALA A 129 5.39 -14.59 -24.91
CA ALA A 129 6.47 -14.41 -25.88
C ALA A 129 6.47 -12.97 -26.41
N ALA A 130 7.05 -12.06 -25.63
CA ALA A 130 7.09 -10.61 -25.90
C ALA A 130 8.14 -10.20 -26.97
N ASP A 131 8.78 -11.14 -27.65
CA ASP A 131 9.86 -10.91 -28.62
C ASP A 131 9.33 -10.40 -29.98
N ASN A 132 10.21 -9.76 -30.76
CA ASN A 132 9.99 -9.42 -32.16
C ASN A 132 11.31 -9.51 -32.96
N PRO A 133 11.33 -10.14 -34.16
CA PRO A 133 10.26 -10.97 -34.71
C PRO A 133 10.14 -12.29 -33.94
N LEU A 134 8.95 -12.89 -33.97
CA LEU A 134 8.67 -14.16 -33.31
C LEU A 134 8.85 -15.33 -34.30
N VAL A 135 9.49 -16.39 -33.85
CA VAL A 135 9.60 -17.66 -34.60
C VAL A 135 8.48 -18.58 -34.14
N LEU A 136 7.60 -19.00 -35.06
CA LEU A 136 6.51 -19.92 -34.76
C LEU A 136 7.02 -21.35 -34.78
N GLY A 137 6.82 -22.08 -33.69
CA GLY A 137 7.43 -23.40 -33.49
C GLY A 137 6.94 -24.49 -34.45
N ASP A 138 5.71 -24.37 -34.97
CA ASP A 138 5.08 -25.43 -35.78
C ASP A 138 5.67 -25.53 -37.19
N ASP A 139 5.93 -24.39 -37.84
CA ASP A 139 6.40 -24.31 -39.22
C ASP A 139 7.70 -23.50 -39.40
N GLY A 140 8.25 -22.96 -38.31
CA GLY A 140 9.45 -22.12 -38.31
C GLY A 140 9.24 -20.74 -38.93
N MET A 141 7.99 -20.34 -39.19
CA MET A 141 7.70 -19.05 -39.79
C MET A 141 8.13 -17.92 -38.87
N VAL A 142 8.80 -16.91 -39.45
CA VAL A 142 9.27 -15.73 -38.73
C VAL A 142 8.34 -14.57 -39.04
N LEU A 143 7.59 -14.11 -38.03
CA LEU A 143 6.64 -13.02 -38.15
C LEU A 143 7.05 -11.81 -37.31
N SER A 144 6.94 -10.62 -37.91
CA SER A 144 7.05 -9.37 -37.16
C SER A 144 5.79 -9.16 -36.32
N THR A 145 5.97 -8.64 -35.10
CA THR A 145 4.88 -8.44 -34.13
C THR A 145 5.18 -7.24 -33.23
N GLY A 146 4.14 -6.69 -32.58
CA GLY A 146 4.24 -5.67 -31.54
C GLY A 146 4.15 -6.21 -30.11
N ASN A 147 4.35 -7.53 -29.89
CA ASN A 147 4.17 -8.17 -28.57
C ASN A 147 5.06 -7.59 -27.45
N PHE A 148 6.11 -6.84 -27.77
CA PHE A 148 6.95 -6.13 -26.79
C PHE A 148 6.25 -4.90 -26.16
N HIS A 149 5.11 -4.47 -26.70
CA HIS A 149 4.37 -3.29 -26.25
C HIS A 149 3.43 -3.64 -25.09
N THR A 150 3.61 -2.98 -23.93
CA THR A 150 3.05 -3.41 -22.64
C THR A 150 1.94 -2.49 -22.12
N ALA A 151 1.00 -2.11 -22.98
CA ALA A 151 -0.04 -1.12 -22.64
C ALA A 151 -0.92 -1.53 -21.45
N SER A 152 -1.36 -2.80 -21.40
CA SER A 152 -2.19 -3.33 -20.31
C SER A 152 -1.44 -3.34 -18.97
N LEU A 153 -0.15 -3.69 -18.98
CA LEU A 153 0.68 -3.66 -17.78
C LEU A 153 0.86 -2.23 -17.25
N ALA A 154 1.13 -1.26 -18.13
CA ALA A 154 1.23 0.15 -17.74
C ALA A 154 -0.07 0.65 -17.09
N LEU A 155 -1.22 0.43 -17.74
CA LEU A 155 -2.53 0.85 -17.22
C LEU A 155 -2.87 0.22 -15.86
N ALA A 156 -2.51 -1.05 -15.67
CA ALA A 156 -2.73 -1.73 -14.40
C ALA A 156 -1.90 -1.08 -13.27
N PHE A 157 -0.64 -0.73 -13.53
CA PHE A 157 0.21 -0.05 -12.54
C PHE A 157 -0.16 1.41 -12.31
N GLU A 158 -0.67 2.12 -13.32
CA GLU A 158 -1.25 3.47 -13.14
C GLU A 158 -2.48 3.43 -12.22
N THR A 159 -3.36 2.45 -12.45
CA THR A 159 -4.55 2.21 -11.62
C THR A 159 -4.17 1.83 -10.19
N LEU A 160 -3.18 0.95 -10.03
CA LEU A 160 -2.65 0.56 -8.72
C LEU A 160 -2.05 1.76 -7.97
N GLY A 161 -1.28 2.62 -8.66
CA GLY A 161 -0.75 3.86 -8.08
C GLY A 161 -1.85 4.76 -7.52
N LEU A 162 -2.91 5.00 -8.30
CA LEU A 162 -4.07 5.79 -7.85
C LEU A 162 -4.76 5.17 -6.62
N ALA A 163 -4.91 3.84 -6.59
CA ALA A 163 -5.52 3.14 -5.47
C ALA A 163 -4.65 3.20 -4.19
N ILE A 164 -3.32 3.09 -4.31
CA ILE A 164 -2.37 3.28 -3.22
C ILE A 164 -2.48 4.72 -2.68
N ALA A 165 -2.54 5.72 -3.56
CA ALA A 165 -2.66 7.12 -3.16
C ALA A 165 -3.95 7.40 -2.36
N GLN A 166 -5.07 6.76 -2.71
CA GLN A 166 -6.32 6.84 -1.95
C GLN A 166 -6.19 6.20 -0.56
N CYS A 167 -5.57 5.02 -0.45
CA CYS A 167 -5.34 4.36 0.83
C CYS A 167 -4.38 5.16 1.73
N ALA A 168 -3.30 5.68 1.16
CA ALA A 168 -2.33 6.54 1.84
C ALA A 168 -2.99 7.83 2.36
N ALA A 169 -3.86 8.46 1.57
CA ALA A 169 -4.61 9.64 2.00
C ALA A 169 -5.54 9.33 3.18
N ALA A 170 -6.23 8.17 3.15
CA ALA A 170 -7.08 7.73 4.25
C ALA A 170 -6.27 7.42 5.53
N SER A 171 -5.10 6.77 5.39
CA SER A 171 -4.16 6.52 6.49
C SER A 171 -3.66 7.81 7.14
N ALA A 172 -3.19 8.75 6.32
CA ALA A 172 -2.78 10.08 6.79
C ALA A 172 -3.93 10.80 7.51
N ALA A 173 -5.16 10.74 6.96
CA ALA A 173 -6.33 11.33 7.60
C ALA A 173 -6.65 10.66 8.95
N ARG A 174 -6.51 9.34 9.09
CA ARG A 174 -6.67 8.64 10.38
C ARG A 174 -5.59 9.04 11.39
N PHE A 175 -4.34 9.20 10.95
CA PHE A 175 -3.28 9.77 11.79
C PHE A 175 -3.65 11.17 12.31
N ILE A 176 -4.21 12.04 11.45
CA ILE A 176 -4.69 13.37 11.87
C ILE A 176 -5.87 13.26 12.86
N GLN A 177 -6.79 12.31 12.68
CA GLN A 177 -7.88 12.08 13.63
C GLN A 177 -7.38 11.63 15.00
N LEU A 178 -6.41 10.72 15.05
CA LEU A 178 -5.79 10.24 16.29
C LEU A 178 -5.06 11.37 17.03
N THR A 179 -4.33 12.20 16.28
CA THR A 179 -3.51 13.27 16.85
C THR A 179 -4.25 14.59 17.02
N GLY A 180 -5.54 14.65 16.72
CA GLY A 180 -6.39 15.82 16.90
C GLY A 180 -6.70 16.12 18.37
N SER A 181 -7.10 17.35 18.67
CA SER A 181 -7.25 17.85 20.05
C SER A 181 -8.69 18.00 20.55
N THR A 182 -9.70 17.71 19.71
CA THR A 182 -11.09 18.12 19.98
C THR A 182 -12.13 17.04 19.75
N ARG A 183 -11.71 15.85 19.31
CA ARG A 183 -12.61 14.73 19.02
C ARG A 183 -11.92 13.48 19.55
N ASN A 184 -12.69 12.55 20.11
CA ASN A 184 -12.26 11.19 20.49
C ASN A 184 -11.87 10.97 21.96
N GLY A 185 -11.92 11.97 22.84
CA GLY A 185 -11.65 11.78 24.28
C GLY A 185 -10.22 11.34 24.60
N LEU A 186 -9.27 11.73 23.74
CA LEU A 186 -7.84 11.50 23.88
C LEU A 186 -7.14 12.81 24.27
N PRO A 187 -6.02 12.75 25.00
CA PRO A 187 -5.20 13.92 25.27
C PRO A 187 -4.74 14.61 23.97
N LYS A 188 -4.63 15.93 24.02
CA LYS A 188 -4.15 16.75 22.90
C LYS A 188 -2.82 16.19 22.39
N TYR A 189 -2.79 15.90 21.09
CA TYR A 189 -1.60 15.42 20.37
C TYR A 189 -1.04 14.08 20.87
N LEU A 190 -1.88 13.28 21.54
CA LEU A 190 -1.52 11.99 22.15
C LEU A 190 -0.39 12.09 23.19
N SER A 191 -0.31 13.22 23.88
CA SER A 191 0.64 13.42 24.97
C SER A 191 -0.01 13.25 26.35
N PRO A 192 0.54 12.42 27.25
CA PRO A 192 0.08 12.37 28.63
C PRO A 192 0.42 13.64 29.42
N VAL A 193 1.41 14.43 28.99
CA VAL A 193 1.81 15.71 29.63
C VAL A 193 0.83 16.84 29.30
N GLY A 194 0.09 16.74 28.20
CA GLY A 194 -0.89 17.73 27.80
C GLY A 194 -0.26 18.99 27.19
N GLY A 195 -0.80 20.17 27.51
CA GLY A 195 -0.61 21.41 26.75
C GLY A 195 0.83 21.92 26.57
N ALA A 196 1.75 21.52 27.46
CA ALA A 196 3.18 21.87 27.35
C ALA A 196 3.96 20.98 26.38
N SER A 197 3.40 19.83 25.99
CA SER A 197 4.05 18.84 25.12
C SER A 197 3.56 18.96 23.68
N ALA A 198 4.51 18.84 22.75
CA ALA A 198 4.24 18.80 21.32
C ALA A 198 3.64 17.45 20.88
N GLY A 199 3.96 16.36 21.59
CA GLY A 199 3.44 15.02 21.31
C GLY A 199 3.67 14.63 19.85
N PHE A 200 2.61 14.18 19.19
CA PHE A 200 2.65 13.72 17.80
C PHE A 200 2.46 14.82 16.75
N VAL A 201 2.22 16.08 17.15
CA VAL A 201 1.96 17.17 16.18
C VAL A 201 3.09 17.45 15.21
N PRO A 202 4.38 17.38 15.59
CA PRO A 202 5.47 17.54 14.63
C PRO A 202 5.39 16.53 13.48
N LEU A 203 5.02 15.26 13.77
CA LEU A 203 4.90 14.21 12.75
C LEU A 203 3.80 14.46 11.73
N GLN A 204 2.79 15.28 12.04
CA GLN A 204 1.75 15.63 11.06
C GLN A 204 2.35 16.25 9.79
N LYS A 205 3.48 16.97 9.91
CA LYS A 205 4.16 17.61 8.77
C LYS A 205 4.88 16.56 7.94
N THR A 206 5.53 15.59 8.58
CA THR A 206 6.14 14.44 7.92
C THR A 206 5.10 13.61 7.17
N VAL A 207 3.96 13.31 7.82
CA VAL A 207 2.82 12.61 7.20
C VAL A 207 2.30 13.37 5.98
N ALA A 208 2.12 14.70 6.10
CA ALA A 208 1.67 15.53 4.99
C ALA A 208 2.68 15.55 3.82
N ALA A 209 3.97 15.64 4.11
CA ALA A 209 5.02 15.63 3.10
C ALA A 209 5.09 14.28 2.35
N ILE A 210 5.03 13.16 3.08
CA ILE A 210 5.01 11.82 2.46
C ILE A 210 3.77 11.66 1.59
N LEU A 211 2.58 12.07 2.06
CA LEU A 211 1.37 12.02 1.26
C LEU A 211 1.49 12.87 -0.01
N ALA A 212 2.09 14.06 0.07
CA ALA A 212 2.31 14.90 -1.11
C ALA A 212 3.22 14.20 -2.15
N SER A 213 4.29 13.53 -1.70
CA SER A 213 5.16 12.74 -2.57
C SER A 213 4.41 11.57 -3.23
N ILE A 214 3.57 10.84 -2.49
CA ILE A 214 2.73 9.77 -3.04
C ILE A 214 1.76 10.32 -4.09
N ARG A 215 1.08 11.43 -3.79
CA ARG A 215 0.14 12.08 -4.72
C ARG A 215 0.82 12.55 -6.00
N HIS A 216 2.03 13.10 -5.91
CA HIS A 216 2.77 13.52 -7.09
C HIS A 216 3.13 12.32 -7.98
N LYS A 217 3.57 11.20 -7.39
CA LYS A 217 3.88 9.96 -8.12
C LYS A 217 2.63 9.27 -8.70
N ALA A 218 1.45 9.57 -8.19
CA ALA A 218 0.20 9.05 -8.71
C ALA A 218 -0.24 9.69 -10.04
N ASN A 219 0.42 10.76 -10.50
CA ASN A 219 0.16 11.33 -11.83
C ASN A 219 0.54 10.31 -12.92
N PRO A 220 -0.33 10.10 -13.93
CA PRO A 220 -0.02 9.20 -15.04
C PRO A 220 1.22 9.63 -15.82
N VAL A 221 2.05 8.66 -16.23
CA VAL A 221 3.25 8.87 -17.06
C VAL A 221 3.16 8.15 -18.39
N MET A 222 2.23 7.21 -18.55
CA MET A 222 2.13 6.41 -19.79
C MET A 222 1.88 7.21 -21.08
N LEU A 223 1.42 8.46 -20.95
CA LEU A 223 1.15 9.36 -22.07
C LEU A 223 2.37 10.20 -22.48
N ASP A 224 3.44 10.17 -21.68
CA ASP A 224 4.60 11.04 -21.85
C ASP A 224 5.69 10.32 -22.67
N PHE A 225 5.54 10.31 -24.00
CA PHE A 225 6.55 9.78 -24.93
C PHE A 225 6.73 10.68 -26.14
N LEU A 226 7.87 10.53 -26.82
CA LEU A 226 8.16 11.17 -28.09
C LEU A 226 8.53 10.10 -29.12
N PRO A 227 8.16 10.28 -30.40
CA PRO A 227 8.63 9.40 -31.45
C PRO A 227 10.16 9.36 -31.50
N VAL A 228 10.70 8.15 -31.59
CA VAL A 228 12.13 7.89 -31.78
C VAL A 228 12.35 7.07 -33.05
N SER A 229 13.60 6.73 -33.34
CA SER A 229 13.96 5.91 -34.52
C SER A 229 13.36 6.46 -35.81
N GLU A 230 13.53 7.77 -36.05
CA GLU A 230 13.01 8.50 -37.22
C GLU A 230 11.48 8.40 -37.40
N GLY A 231 10.74 8.20 -36.31
CA GLY A 231 9.28 8.07 -36.32
C GLY A 231 8.77 6.66 -36.56
N VAL A 232 9.66 5.65 -36.62
CA VAL A 232 9.26 4.23 -36.65
C VAL A 232 8.72 3.79 -35.29
N GLU A 233 9.35 4.25 -34.20
CA GLU A 233 8.89 4.03 -32.83
C GLU A 233 8.13 5.25 -32.36
N ASP A 234 6.90 5.41 -32.84
CA ASP A 234 6.05 6.58 -32.63
C ASP A 234 5.11 6.48 -31.42
N HIS A 235 5.16 5.37 -30.67
CA HIS A 235 4.35 5.14 -29.47
C HIS A 235 5.11 4.36 -28.39
N ALA A 236 4.93 4.74 -27.13
CA ALA A 236 5.42 4.00 -25.97
C ALA A 236 4.43 4.05 -24.79
N THR A 237 4.67 3.25 -23.75
CA THR A 237 3.76 3.11 -22.59
C THR A 237 4.35 3.61 -21.29
N GLN A 238 5.64 3.97 -21.29
CA GLN A 238 6.41 4.29 -20.08
C GLN A 238 6.28 3.24 -18.95
N THR A 239 6.06 1.96 -19.29
CA THR A 239 5.82 0.89 -18.29
C THR A 239 6.91 0.80 -17.22
N PRO A 240 8.23 0.90 -17.54
CA PRO A 240 9.27 0.88 -16.51
C PRO A 240 9.10 1.99 -15.47
N LEU A 241 8.69 3.20 -15.89
CA LEU A 241 8.45 4.34 -15.01
C LEU A 241 7.15 4.19 -14.22
N ALA A 242 6.09 3.68 -14.85
CA ALA A 242 4.81 3.41 -14.18
C ALA A 242 4.97 2.36 -13.05
N VAL A 243 5.77 1.32 -13.28
CA VAL A 243 6.07 0.30 -12.27
C VAL A 243 6.99 0.85 -11.18
N SER A 244 8.07 1.54 -11.55
CA SER A 244 9.04 2.06 -10.56
C SER A 244 8.42 3.09 -9.62
N LYS A 245 7.63 4.05 -10.15
CA LYS A 245 6.93 5.04 -9.31
C LYS A 245 5.94 4.37 -8.37
N CYS A 246 5.25 3.31 -8.80
CA CYS A 246 4.35 2.54 -7.96
C CYS A 246 5.11 1.83 -6.82
N ALA A 247 6.25 1.20 -7.11
CA ALA A 247 7.09 0.57 -6.09
C ALA A 247 7.56 1.60 -5.03
N GLU A 248 8.00 2.78 -5.46
CA GLU A 248 8.37 3.87 -4.57
C GLU A 248 7.19 4.38 -3.71
N MET A 249 5.97 4.42 -4.27
CA MET A 249 4.77 4.76 -3.50
C MET A 249 4.49 3.75 -2.39
N ILE A 250 4.75 2.45 -2.59
CA ILE A 250 4.58 1.43 -1.54
C ILE A 250 5.55 1.67 -0.38
N VAL A 251 6.81 2.01 -0.69
CA VAL A 251 7.83 2.34 0.33
C VAL A 251 7.37 3.53 1.18
N LEU A 252 6.88 4.59 0.54
CA LEU A 252 6.35 5.78 1.22
C LEU A 252 5.09 5.46 2.03
N TRP A 253 4.20 4.64 1.48
CA TRP A 253 2.97 4.25 2.16
C TRP A 253 3.24 3.41 3.40
N ARG A 254 4.21 2.49 3.38
CA ARG A 254 4.65 1.75 4.59
C ARG A 254 5.14 2.67 5.71
N ARG A 255 5.79 3.80 5.38
CA ARG A 255 6.15 4.82 6.38
C ARG A 255 4.92 5.48 7.00
N LEU A 256 3.88 5.76 6.21
CA LEU A 256 2.59 6.25 6.74
C LEU A 256 1.90 5.22 7.64
N ILE A 257 1.90 3.94 7.23
CA ILE A 257 1.35 2.84 8.04
C ILE A 257 2.08 2.75 9.39
N ALA A 258 3.42 2.87 9.41
CA ALA A 258 4.20 2.89 10.64
C ALA A 258 3.77 4.03 11.58
N PHE A 259 3.59 5.24 11.04
CA PHE A 259 3.12 6.38 11.83
C PHE A 259 1.68 6.18 12.36
N GLU A 260 0.79 5.63 11.53
CA GLU A 260 -0.59 5.31 11.95
C GLU A 260 -0.59 4.27 13.07
N LEU A 261 0.14 3.16 12.93
CA LEU A 261 0.29 2.13 13.96
C LEU A 261 0.85 2.70 15.26
N MET A 262 1.90 3.51 15.18
CA MET A 262 2.52 4.15 16.34
C MET A 262 1.56 5.09 17.07
N ALA A 263 0.80 5.91 16.33
CA ALA A 263 -0.21 6.79 16.91
C ALA A 263 -1.41 6.03 17.48
N ALA A 264 -1.86 4.97 16.80
CA ALA A 264 -2.97 4.13 17.27
C ALA A 264 -2.58 3.40 18.56
N ALA A 265 -1.37 2.84 18.63
CA ALA A 265 -0.87 2.21 19.86
C ALA A 265 -0.73 3.21 21.01
N GLN A 266 -0.28 4.44 20.75
CA GLN A 266 -0.25 5.49 21.77
C GLN A 266 -1.66 5.84 22.25
N ALA A 267 -2.62 5.97 21.34
CA ALA A 267 -4.00 6.25 21.69
C ALA A 267 -4.65 5.13 22.50
N VAL A 268 -4.30 3.86 22.23
CA VAL A 268 -4.68 2.72 23.06
C VAL A 268 -4.10 2.85 24.48
N ASP A 269 -2.81 3.12 24.62
CA ASP A 269 -2.15 3.24 25.94
C ASP A 269 -2.76 4.33 26.81
N LEU A 270 -3.24 5.41 26.18
CA LEU A 270 -3.84 6.56 26.86
C LEU A 270 -5.31 6.33 27.24
N ARG A 271 -5.91 5.20 26.86
CA ARG A 271 -7.28 4.87 27.22
C ARG A 271 -7.36 3.95 28.42
N GLU A 272 -7.99 4.47 29.46
CA GLU A 272 -8.39 3.65 30.60
C GLU A 272 -9.57 2.74 30.22
N GLY A 273 -9.52 1.49 30.71
CA GLY A 273 -10.60 0.51 30.56
C GLY A 273 -10.87 0.08 29.12
N LEU A 274 -9.90 0.20 28.21
CA LEU A 274 -10.00 -0.37 26.86
C LEU A 274 -9.48 -1.81 26.86
N THR A 275 -10.37 -2.76 26.56
CA THR A 275 -9.99 -4.13 26.17
C THR A 275 -9.88 -4.20 24.65
N LEU A 276 -8.73 -4.64 24.14
CA LEU A 276 -8.54 -4.88 22.70
C LEU A 276 -9.10 -6.25 22.30
N ALA A 277 -9.53 -6.40 21.06
CA ALA A 277 -9.72 -7.71 20.46
C ALA A 277 -8.40 -8.52 20.48
N PRO A 278 -8.44 -9.86 20.50
CA PRO A 278 -7.21 -10.67 20.56
C PRO A 278 -6.19 -10.33 19.48
N ALA A 279 -6.62 -10.16 18.23
CA ALA A 279 -5.72 -9.86 17.11
C ALA A 279 -5.12 -8.45 17.20
N THR A 280 -5.92 -7.44 17.53
CA THR A 280 -5.42 -6.06 17.75
C THR A 280 -4.57 -5.93 19.00
N GLY A 281 -4.76 -6.78 20.02
CA GLY A 281 -3.85 -6.93 21.15
C GLY A 281 -2.46 -7.42 20.73
N VAL A 282 -2.39 -8.42 19.84
CA VAL A 282 -1.13 -8.88 19.25
C VAL A 282 -0.47 -7.76 18.43
N ILE A 283 -1.25 -7.05 17.60
CA ILE A 283 -0.74 -5.91 16.81
C ILE A 283 -0.20 -4.81 17.71
N HIS A 284 -0.91 -4.44 18.78
CA HIS A 284 -0.45 -3.45 19.76
C HIS A 284 0.87 -3.87 20.42
N ALA A 285 0.96 -5.11 20.89
CA ALA A 285 2.18 -5.66 21.48
C ALA A 285 3.35 -5.66 20.49
N ALA A 286 3.10 -6.02 19.22
CA ALA A 286 4.10 -5.97 18.17
C ALA A 286 4.60 -4.53 17.92
N VAL A 287 3.71 -3.53 17.89
CA VAL A 287 4.12 -2.12 17.82
C VAL A 287 5.01 -1.76 19.01
N ARG A 288 4.62 -2.17 20.23
CA ARG A 288 5.35 -1.86 21.47
C ARG A 288 6.71 -2.55 21.58
N ALA A 289 6.93 -3.66 20.88
CA ALA A 289 8.24 -4.29 20.75
C ALA A 289 9.23 -3.44 19.93
N HIS A 290 8.75 -2.56 19.05
CA HIS A 290 9.58 -1.69 18.23
C HIS A 290 9.61 -0.23 18.72
N VAL A 291 8.52 0.25 19.33
CA VAL A 291 8.36 1.65 19.73
C VAL A 291 7.74 1.75 21.12
N SER A 292 8.49 2.33 22.06
CA SER A 292 8.00 2.56 23.42
C SER A 292 6.89 3.61 23.47
N SER A 293 6.02 3.53 24.48
CA SER A 293 4.99 4.55 24.73
C SER A 293 5.62 5.94 24.92
N LEU A 294 4.95 6.99 24.43
CA LEU A 294 5.39 8.37 24.64
C LEU A 294 4.97 8.83 26.03
N ARG A 295 5.95 9.15 26.88
CA ARG A 295 5.74 9.71 28.23
C ARG A 295 6.06 11.19 28.31
N GLU A 296 7.13 11.61 27.65
CA GLU A 296 7.57 13.00 27.50
C GLU A 296 8.06 13.20 26.06
N ASP A 297 8.16 14.46 25.61
CA ASP A 297 8.55 14.75 24.22
C ASP A 297 9.94 14.18 23.88
N ARG A 298 10.01 13.52 22.72
CA ARG A 298 11.25 13.01 22.12
C ARG A 298 11.14 12.92 20.60
N PRO A 299 12.25 12.73 19.87
CA PRO A 299 12.21 12.64 18.40
C PRO A 299 11.46 11.40 17.88
N LEU A 300 10.16 11.53 17.60
CA LEU A 300 9.32 10.42 17.13
C LEU A 300 9.64 9.91 15.73
N GLY A 301 10.36 10.69 14.91
CA GLY A 301 10.77 10.26 13.57
C GLY A 301 11.75 9.09 13.60
N ALA A 302 12.74 9.14 14.50
CA ALA A 302 13.71 8.06 14.70
C ALA A 302 13.06 6.83 15.35
N ASP A 303 12.14 7.06 16.29
CA ASP A 303 11.35 6.00 16.93
C ASP A 303 10.51 5.18 15.95
N ALA A 304 10.03 5.79 14.87
CA ALA A 304 9.23 5.09 13.87
C ALA A 304 10.06 4.20 12.93
N GLU A 305 11.38 4.42 12.83
CA GLU A 305 12.23 3.75 11.85
C GLU A 305 12.35 2.22 12.10
N PRO A 306 12.53 1.73 13.34
CA PRO A 306 12.51 0.28 13.62
C PRO A 306 11.19 -0.39 13.20
N LEU A 307 10.06 0.29 13.45
CA LEU A 307 8.73 -0.22 13.06
C LEU A 307 8.59 -0.23 11.53
N TYR A 308 8.97 0.84 10.86
CA TYR A 308 9.01 0.89 9.39
C TYR A 308 9.90 -0.21 8.80
N ALA A 309 11.10 -0.41 9.34
CA ALA A 309 12.04 -1.43 8.89
C ALA A 309 11.45 -2.85 9.04
N ALA A 310 10.73 -3.12 10.13
CA ALA A 310 10.03 -4.39 10.31
C ALA A 310 8.93 -4.59 9.27
N LEU A 311 8.13 -3.56 8.99
CA LEU A 311 7.08 -3.58 7.95
C LEU A 311 7.65 -3.77 6.54
N ALA A 312 8.83 -3.20 6.26
CA ALA A 312 9.46 -3.24 4.95
C ALA A 312 10.23 -4.54 4.66
N SER A 313 10.79 -5.18 5.69
CA SER A 313 11.64 -6.38 5.54
C SER A 313 10.88 -7.71 5.61
N GLY A 314 9.57 -7.68 5.87
CA GLY A 314 8.79 -8.89 6.16
C GLY A 314 9.04 -9.46 7.57
N ALA A 315 9.83 -8.78 8.41
CA ALA A 315 10.05 -9.15 9.81
C ALA A 315 8.85 -8.82 10.72
N TRP A 316 7.91 -8.00 10.24
CA TRP A 316 6.66 -7.69 10.93
C TRP A 316 5.81 -8.96 11.13
N ARG A 317 5.65 -9.36 12.39
CA ARG A 317 4.86 -10.53 12.81
C ARG A 317 3.77 -10.06 13.77
N ALA A 318 2.57 -9.84 13.23
CA ALA A 318 1.37 -9.47 13.97
C ALA A 318 0.13 -10.03 13.27
#